data_AF-A0A963PMR7-F1
#
_entry.id   AF-A0A963PMR7-F1
#
_cell.length_a   1.000
_cell.length_b   1.000
_cell.length_c   1.000
_cell.angle_alpha   90.00
_cell.angle_beta   90.00
_cell.angle_gamma   90.00
#
_symmetry.space_group_name_H-M   'P 1'
#
loop_
_entity.id
_entity.type
_entity.pdbx_description
1 polymer ?
#
loop_
_entity_poly.entity_id
_entity_poly.type
_entity_poly.pdbx_seq_one_letter_code
_entity_poly.pdbx_strand_id
1 'polypeptide(L)'
;MAQGKIVQCIGAVVDVEFPRDQMPHIYDALKLDGTALTLEVQQQLGDGVVRTIALGSSDGLRRGLMVNNTGAPITVPVGKATLGRIMDVLGNPIDERGEVDQTLTASIHRKAPSYDELSPSTELLETGIKVIDLICPFAKGGKVGLFGGAGVGKTVNMMELINNIATEHSGLSVF
;
A
#
# COMPACT_ATOMS: atom_id res chain seq x y z
N MET A 1 -22.12 5.22 11.12
CA MET A 1 -20.80 4.63 11.37
C MET A 1 -20.99 3.52 12.37
N ALA A 2 -20.58 2.30 12.02
CA ALA A 2 -20.64 1.17 12.93
C ALA A 2 -19.50 1.28 13.94
N GLN A 3 -19.79 1.00 15.21
CA GLN A 3 -18.81 1.01 16.27
C GLN A 3 -18.59 -0.40 16.80
N GLY A 4 -17.33 -0.78 16.97
CA GLY A 4 -16.91 -2.08 17.46
C GLY A 4 -16.04 -1.95 18.72
N LYS A 5 -15.79 -3.08 19.37
CA LYS A 5 -15.01 -3.17 20.60
C LYS A 5 -13.90 -4.19 20.45
N ILE A 6 -12.67 -3.83 20.85
CA ILE A 6 -11.55 -4.76 20.82
C ILE A 6 -11.79 -5.92 21.79
N VAL A 7 -11.70 -7.15 21.31
CA VAL A 7 -11.84 -8.37 22.13
C VAL A 7 -10.50 -9.09 22.35
N GLN A 8 -9.54 -8.94 21.45
CA GLN A 8 -8.23 -9.58 21.56
C GLN A 8 -7.14 -8.79 20.82
N CYS A 9 -5.94 -8.74 21.39
CA CYS A 9 -4.74 -8.21 20.75
C CYS A 9 -3.61 -9.24 20.88
N ILE A 10 -3.06 -9.69 19.76
CA ILE A 10 -1.90 -10.58 19.69
C ILE A 10 -0.90 -9.95 18.70
N GLY A 11 0.05 -9.17 19.24
CA GLY A 11 0.93 -8.35 18.40
C GLY A 11 0.12 -7.39 17.52
N ALA A 12 0.43 -7.36 16.22
CA ALA A 12 -0.29 -6.55 15.24
C ALA A 12 -1.68 -7.11 14.87
N VAL A 13 -2.02 -8.33 15.30
CA VAL A 13 -3.34 -8.93 15.03
C VAL A 13 -4.32 -8.50 16.11
N VAL A 14 -5.38 -7.82 15.72
CA VAL A 14 -6.39 -7.30 16.64
C VAL A 14 -7.76 -7.80 16.21
N ASP A 15 -8.44 -8.53 17.10
CA ASP A 15 -9.81 -8.98 16.86
C ASP A 15 -10.78 -7.97 17.49
N VAL A 16 -11.79 -7.58 16.71
CA VAL A 16 -12.79 -6.56 17.07
C VAL A 16 -14.18 -7.14 16.88
N GLU A 17 -15.04 -6.98 17.89
CA GLU A 17 -16.45 -7.35 17.84
C GLU A 17 -17.31 -6.15 17.41
N PHE A 18 -18.17 -6.36 16.42
CA PHE A 18 -19.17 -5.42 15.93
C PHE A 18 -20.59 -6.01 16.09
N PRO A 19 -21.64 -5.16 16.13
CA PRO A 19 -23.01 -5.61 15.97
C PRO A 19 -23.18 -6.43 14.69
N ARG A 20 -23.93 -7.54 14.76
CA ARG A 20 -24.08 -8.51 13.65
C ARG A 20 -24.70 -7.90 12.38
N ASP A 21 -25.53 -6.88 12.55
CA ASP A 21 -26.18 -6.11 11.49
C ASP A 21 -25.27 -5.04 10.86
N GLN A 22 -24.10 -4.79 11.44
CA GLN A 22 -23.19 -3.71 11.05
C GLN A 22 -21.73 -4.19 10.93
N MET A 23 -21.56 -5.44 10.50
CA MET A 23 -20.26 -6.06 10.28
C MET A 23 -19.48 -5.34 9.17
N PRO A 24 -18.23 -4.90 9.44
CA PRO A 24 -17.34 -4.36 8.42
C PRO A 24 -17.05 -5.35 7.29
N HIS A 25 -16.79 -4.82 6.10
CA HIS A 25 -16.31 -5.61 4.98
C HIS A 25 -14.82 -5.93 5.12
N ILE A 26 -14.38 -6.98 4.43
CA ILE A 26 -12.95 -7.23 4.27
C ILE A 26 -12.33 -6.02 3.57
N TYR A 27 -11.18 -5.58 4.07
CA TYR A 27 -10.44 -4.38 3.72
C TYR A 27 -10.95 -3.05 4.24
N ASP A 28 -12.09 -3.01 4.96
CA ASP A 28 -12.51 -1.78 5.63
C ASP A 28 -11.43 -1.31 6.62
N ALA A 29 -11.20 0.01 6.65
CA ALA A 29 -10.34 0.65 7.63
C ALA A 29 -11.13 0.95 8.92
N LEU A 30 -10.53 0.63 10.07
CA LEU A 30 -11.06 0.98 11.38
C LEU A 30 -10.15 2.01 12.05
N LYS A 31 -10.77 3.02 12.67
CA LYS A 31 -10.08 4.11 13.36
C LYS A 31 -10.39 4.09 14.85
N LEU A 32 -9.40 4.42 15.66
CA LEU A 32 -9.53 4.62 17.10
C LEU A 32 -9.52 6.11 17.40
N ASP A 33 -10.48 6.57 18.21
CA ASP A 33 -10.53 7.97 18.61
C ASP A 33 -9.30 8.33 19.47
N GLY A 34 -8.67 9.47 19.15
CA GLY A 34 -7.50 9.96 19.87
C GLY A 34 -6.17 9.27 19.53
N THR A 35 -6.14 8.40 18.51
CA THR A 35 -4.88 7.79 18.03
C THR A 35 -4.78 7.85 16.52
N ALA A 36 -3.56 7.87 15.98
CA ALA A 36 -3.32 7.76 14.54
C ALA A 36 -3.39 6.31 14.03
N LEU A 37 -3.55 5.33 14.92
CA LEU A 37 -3.54 3.92 14.57
C LEU A 37 -4.74 3.57 13.69
N THR A 38 -4.44 2.85 12.61
CA THR A 38 -5.46 2.30 11.70
C THR A 38 -5.40 0.79 11.75
N LEU A 39 -6.56 0.14 11.86
CA LEU A 39 -6.69 -1.31 11.72
C LEU A 39 -7.33 -1.61 10.37
N GLU A 40 -6.85 -2.62 9.65
CA GLU A 40 -7.48 -3.06 8.41
C GLU A 40 -8.10 -4.44 8.59
N VAL A 41 -9.38 -4.59 8.24
CA VAL A 41 -10.11 -5.87 8.34
C VAL A 41 -9.58 -6.87 7.33
N GLN A 42 -9.17 -8.06 7.79
CA GLN A 42 -8.66 -9.13 6.94
C GLN A 42 -9.61 -10.32 6.83
N GLN A 43 -10.38 -10.59 7.89
CA GLN A 43 -11.20 -11.79 7.96
C GLN A 43 -12.41 -11.56 8.87
N GLN A 44 -13.53 -12.19 8.53
CA GLN A 44 -14.69 -12.32 9.41
C GLN A 44 -14.60 -13.69 10.10
N LEU A 45 -14.47 -13.72 11.43
CA LEU A 45 -14.30 -14.96 12.21
C LEU A 45 -15.65 -15.62 12.55
N GLY A 46 -16.74 -14.86 12.51
CA GLY A 46 -18.07 -15.29 12.95
C GLY A 46 -18.50 -14.59 14.23
N ASP A 47 -19.77 -14.75 14.60
CA ASP A 47 -20.39 -14.17 15.80
C ASP A 47 -20.22 -12.66 16.00
N GLY A 48 -20.01 -11.90 14.92
CA GLY A 48 -19.80 -10.45 14.99
C GLY A 48 -18.33 -10.04 15.12
N VAL A 49 -17.39 -11.00 15.10
CA VAL A 49 -15.96 -10.71 15.25
C VAL A 49 -15.26 -10.64 13.90
N VAL A 50 -14.49 -9.57 13.71
CA VAL A 50 -13.54 -9.41 12.60
C VAL A 50 -12.11 -9.45 13.11
N ARG A 51 -11.23 -10.07 12.33
CA ARG A 51 -9.79 -10.02 12.54
C ARG A 51 -9.19 -8.92 11.70
N THR A 52 -8.38 -8.11 12.34
CA THR A 52 -7.74 -6.95 11.73
C THR A 52 -6.22 -6.98 11.91
N ILE A 53 -5.51 -6.25 11.06
CA ILE A 53 -4.07 -5.99 11.21
C ILE A 53 -3.88 -4.51 11.54
N ALA A 54 -3.08 -4.24 12.56
CA ALA A 54 -2.67 -2.90 12.96
C ALA A 54 -1.58 -2.36 12.04
N LEU A 55 -1.83 -1.19 11.44
CA LEU A 55 -0.89 -0.45 10.58
C LEU A 55 -0.20 0.65 11.39
N GLY A 56 0.62 0.21 12.34
CA GLY A 56 1.32 1.06 13.32
C GLY A 56 1.65 0.25 14.58
N SER A 57 2.16 0.93 15.62
CA SER A 57 2.38 0.24 16.89
C SER A 57 1.05 -0.14 17.55
N SER A 58 0.93 -1.40 17.96
CA SER A 58 -0.19 -1.92 18.77
C SER A 58 0.00 -1.66 20.27
N ASP A 59 1.06 -0.96 20.66
CA ASP A 59 1.35 -0.67 22.06
C ASP A 59 0.24 0.16 22.70
N GLY A 60 -0.17 -0.24 23.90
CA GLY A 60 -1.25 0.44 24.61
C GLY A 60 -2.67 0.06 24.15
N LEU A 61 -2.83 -0.75 23.09
CA LEU A 61 -4.12 -1.35 22.79
C LEU A 61 -4.58 -2.27 23.91
N ARG A 62 -5.85 -2.11 24.30
CA ARG A 62 -6.47 -2.89 25.37
C ARG A 62 -7.81 -3.42 24.91
N ARG A 63 -8.18 -4.57 25.47
CA ARG A 63 -9.54 -5.08 25.34
C ARG A 63 -10.53 -4.03 25.84
N GLY A 64 -11.58 -3.87 25.08
CA GLY A 64 -12.67 -2.96 25.38
C GLY A 64 -12.56 -1.56 24.85
N LEU A 65 -11.45 -1.20 24.20
CA LEU A 65 -11.38 0.05 23.45
C LEU A 65 -12.37 0.04 22.28
N MET A 66 -12.95 1.20 22.03
CA MET A 66 -13.90 1.38 20.94
C MET A 66 -13.14 1.69 19.64
N VAL A 67 -13.62 1.12 18.55
CA VAL A 67 -13.12 1.38 17.20
C VAL A 67 -14.28 1.73 16.28
N ASN A 68 -14.05 2.63 15.35
CA ASN A 68 -15.06 3.12 14.42
C ASN A 68 -14.75 2.57 13.02
N ASN A 69 -15.73 1.95 12.36
CA ASN A 69 -15.60 1.56 10.96
C ASN A 69 -15.78 2.79 10.06
N THR A 70 -14.82 3.05 9.18
CA THR A 70 -14.92 4.10 8.15
C THR A 70 -15.90 3.71 7.03
N GLY A 71 -16.16 2.41 6.85
CA GLY A 71 -16.99 1.86 5.77
C GLY A 71 -16.30 1.88 4.40
N ALA A 72 -14.99 2.12 4.37
CA ALA A 72 -14.20 2.16 3.16
C ALA A 72 -12.79 1.62 3.42
N PRO A 73 -12.13 1.06 2.40
CA PRO A 73 -10.74 0.67 2.50
C PRO A 73 -9.82 1.87 2.66
N ILE A 74 -8.57 1.60 3.02
CA ILE A 74 -7.53 2.62 3.09
C ILE A 74 -7.35 3.25 1.70
N THR A 75 -7.33 4.58 1.68
CA THR A 75 -7.12 5.40 0.48
C THR A 75 -5.91 6.28 0.67
N VAL A 76 -5.08 6.40 -0.37
CA VAL A 76 -3.87 7.22 -0.38
C VAL A 76 -3.95 8.30 -1.47
N PRO A 77 -3.28 9.45 -1.31
CA PRO A 77 -3.16 10.44 -2.38
C PRO A 77 -2.41 9.85 -3.57
N VAL A 78 -2.81 10.23 -4.78
CA VAL A 78 -2.18 9.77 -6.04
C VAL A 78 -2.08 10.90 -7.05
N GLY A 79 -1.29 10.70 -8.11
CA GLY A 79 -1.12 11.66 -9.19
C GLY A 79 0.13 12.53 -9.02
N LYS A 80 0.21 13.65 -9.75
CA LYS A 80 1.44 14.46 -9.84
C LYS A 80 1.86 15.08 -8.50
N ALA A 81 0.91 15.29 -7.58
CA ALA A 81 1.18 15.88 -6.27
C ALA A 81 2.06 15.00 -5.37
N THR A 82 2.13 13.69 -5.62
CA THR A 82 2.94 12.76 -4.83
C THR A 82 4.39 12.67 -5.29
N LEU A 83 4.74 13.29 -6.43
CA LEU A 83 6.08 13.20 -6.99
C LEU A 83 7.13 13.87 -6.09
N GLY A 84 8.17 13.10 -5.76
CA GLY A 84 9.26 13.56 -4.88
C GLY A 84 8.86 13.72 -3.41
N ARG A 85 7.70 13.16 -3.02
CA ARG A 85 7.24 13.09 -1.62
C ARG A 85 7.58 11.74 -1.02
N ILE A 86 7.80 11.70 0.29
CA ILE A 86 7.94 10.44 1.05
C ILE A 86 6.67 10.27 1.87
N MET A 87 6.00 9.13 1.71
CA MET A 87 4.73 8.83 2.38
C MET A 87 4.81 7.50 3.13
N ASP A 88 4.05 7.38 4.22
CA ASP A 88 3.85 6.11 4.91
C ASP A 88 2.82 5.22 4.21
N VAL A 89 2.57 4.04 4.77
CA VAL A 89 1.60 3.05 4.24
C VAL A 89 0.15 3.55 4.20
N LEU A 90 -0.16 4.57 5.00
CA LEU A 90 -1.49 5.19 5.06
C LEU A 90 -1.59 6.42 4.15
N GLY A 91 -0.51 6.77 3.43
CA GLY A 91 -0.45 7.91 2.53
C GLY A 91 -0.15 9.24 3.23
N ASN A 92 0.22 9.24 4.51
CA ASN A 92 0.60 10.46 5.22
C ASN A 92 2.02 10.87 4.81
N PRO A 93 2.30 12.17 4.58
CA PRO A 93 3.65 12.64 4.30
C PRO A 93 4.54 12.53 5.54
N ILE A 94 5.75 11.98 5.36
CA ILE A 94 6.77 11.84 6.41
C ILE A 94 8.08 12.55 6.06
N ASP A 95 8.07 13.41 5.04
CA ASP A 95 9.22 14.16 4.56
C ASP A 95 9.37 15.56 5.16
N GLU A 96 8.51 15.94 6.12
CA GLU A 96 8.47 17.27 6.75
C GLU A 96 8.23 18.44 5.76
N ARG A 97 7.72 18.17 4.56
CA ARG A 97 7.45 19.20 3.52
C ARG A 97 5.99 19.69 3.53
N GLY A 98 5.27 19.49 4.62
CA GLY A 98 3.86 19.80 4.76
C GLY A 98 2.93 18.77 4.10
N GLU A 99 1.65 19.11 3.95
CA GLU A 99 0.65 18.20 3.40
C GLU A 99 0.87 17.88 1.92
N VAL A 100 0.33 16.74 1.47
CA VAL A 100 0.21 16.38 0.05
C VAL A 100 -1.21 16.70 -0.40
N ASP A 101 -1.38 17.20 -1.62
CA ASP A 101 -2.71 17.42 -2.19
C ASP A 101 -3.50 16.10 -2.26
N GLN A 102 -4.68 16.09 -1.62
CA GLN A 102 -5.57 14.93 -1.53
C GLN A 102 -6.78 15.04 -2.47
N THR A 103 -6.74 15.92 -3.48
CA THR A 103 -7.84 16.06 -4.47
C THR A 103 -8.09 14.77 -5.23
N LEU A 104 -7.03 13.99 -5.50
CA LEU A 104 -7.12 12.68 -6.15
C LEU A 104 -6.59 11.60 -5.20
N THR A 105 -7.46 10.67 -4.82
CA THR A 105 -7.11 9.53 -3.97
C THR A 105 -7.47 8.22 -4.65
N ALA A 106 -6.80 7.14 -4.25
CA ALA A 106 -7.11 5.80 -4.70
C ALA A 106 -7.05 4.81 -3.53
N SER A 107 -7.93 3.81 -3.55
CA SER A 107 -7.80 2.68 -2.61
C SER A 107 -6.57 1.85 -2.94
N ILE A 108 -5.88 1.38 -1.89
CA ILE A 108 -4.76 0.44 -2.01
C ILE A 108 -5.21 -0.95 -2.47
N HIS A 109 -6.50 -1.27 -2.30
CA HIS A 109 -7.10 -2.52 -2.77
C HIS A 109 -7.78 -2.31 -4.11
N ARG A 110 -7.29 -2.98 -5.14
CA ARG A 110 -7.89 -2.97 -6.48
C ARG A 110 -7.80 -4.35 -7.10
N LYS A 111 -8.80 -4.71 -7.89
CA LYS A 111 -8.75 -5.91 -8.72
C LYS A 111 -7.61 -5.78 -9.73
N ALA A 112 -7.00 -6.91 -10.09
CA ALA A 112 -6.12 -6.96 -11.24
C ALA A 112 -6.87 -6.54 -12.51
N PRO A 113 -6.17 -5.99 -13.52
CA PRO A 113 -6.77 -5.72 -14.82
C PRO A 113 -7.45 -6.96 -15.39
N SER A 114 -8.58 -6.73 -16.06
CA SER A 114 -9.33 -7.75 -16.78
C SER A 114 -8.60 -8.18 -18.06
N TYR A 115 -8.97 -9.34 -18.62
CA TYR A 115 -8.25 -9.95 -19.74
C TYR A 115 -8.23 -9.07 -20.99
N ASP A 116 -9.31 -8.35 -21.25
CA ASP A 116 -9.49 -7.40 -22.36
C ASP A 116 -8.72 -6.08 -22.19
N GLU A 117 -8.26 -5.77 -20.98
CA GLU A 117 -7.37 -4.63 -20.70
C GLU A 117 -5.88 -5.00 -20.87
N LEU A 118 -5.54 -6.28 -21.05
CA LEU A 118 -4.16 -6.72 -21.20
C LEU A 118 -3.65 -6.47 -22.62
N SER A 119 -2.44 -5.91 -22.71
CA SER A 119 -1.76 -5.79 -24.00
C SER A 119 -1.41 -7.19 -24.55
N PRO A 120 -1.76 -7.52 -25.80
CA PRO A 120 -1.41 -8.79 -26.42
C PRO A 120 0.05 -8.85 -26.88
N SER A 121 0.72 -7.70 -26.99
CA SER A 121 2.10 -7.60 -27.49
C SER A 121 3.10 -7.41 -26.36
N THR A 122 4.12 -8.26 -26.35
CA THR A 122 5.30 -8.09 -25.50
C THR A 122 6.24 -7.08 -26.16
N GLU A 123 6.30 -5.88 -25.60
CA GLU A 123 7.25 -4.85 -26.01
C GLU A 123 8.47 -4.85 -25.07
N LEU A 124 9.65 -4.55 -25.62
CA LEU A 124 10.85 -4.35 -24.81
C LEU A 124 10.80 -2.98 -24.10
N LEU A 125 11.29 -2.95 -22.87
CA LEU A 125 11.61 -1.73 -22.13
C LEU A 125 13.13 -1.54 -22.18
N GLU A 126 13.58 -0.64 -23.06
CA GLU A 126 15.00 -0.31 -23.17
C GLU A 126 15.46 0.49 -21.95
N THR A 127 16.49 -0.01 -21.29
CA THR A 127 16.99 0.54 -20.01
C THR A 127 18.19 1.47 -20.17
N GLY A 128 18.88 1.41 -21.32
CA GLY A 128 20.15 2.09 -21.55
C GLY A 128 21.35 1.39 -20.89
N ILE A 129 21.12 0.28 -20.18
CA ILE A 129 22.16 -0.50 -19.52
C ILE A 129 22.51 -1.70 -20.41
N LYS A 130 23.66 -1.60 -21.08
CA LYS A 130 24.12 -2.58 -22.09
C LYS A 130 23.95 -4.05 -21.69
N VAL A 131 24.33 -4.41 -20.45
CA VAL A 131 24.22 -5.82 -20.00
C VAL A 131 22.77 -6.25 -19.84
N ILE A 132 21.89 -5.36 -19.39
CA ILE A 132 20.46 -5.64 -19.26
C ILE A 132 19.84 -5.76 -20.65
N ASP A 133 20.02 -4.75 -21.49
CA ASP A 133 19.36 -4.69 -22.80
C ASP A 133 19.84 -5.81 -23.74
N LEU A 134 21.07 -6.31 -23.57
CA LEU A 134 21.62 -7.39 -24.39
C LEU A 134 21.33 -8.79 -23.84
N ILE A 135 21.53 -9.01 -22.53
CA ILE A 135 21.56 -10.37 -21.94
C ILE A 135 20.25 -10.73 -21.26
N CYS A 136 19.59 -9.77 -20.61
CA CYS A 136 18.37 -9.98 -19.86
C CYS A 136 17.38 -8.83 -20.05
N PRO A 137 16.91 -8.59 -21.30
CA PRO A 137 16.10 -7.42 -21.63
C PRO A 137 14.78 -7.42 -20.88
N PHE A 138 14.34 -6.25 -20.46
CA PHE A 138 13.08 -6.09 -19.74
C PHE A 138 11.91 -6.03 -20.72
N ALA A 139 10.79 -6.64 -20.36
CA ALA A 139 9.53 -6.47 -21.06
C ALA A 139 8.71 -5.38 -20.37
N LYS A 140 8.07 -4.49 -21.13
CA LYS A 140 7.09 -3.53 -20.60
C LYS A 140 5.95 -4.28 -19.91
N GLY A 141 5.59 -3.85 -18.70
CA GLY A 141 4.61 -4.55 -17.86
C GLY A 141 5.13 -5.87 -17.24
N GLY A 142 6.39 -6.23 -17.48
CA GLY A 142 7.03 -7.40 -16.90
C GLY A 142 7.39 -7.22 -15.43
N LYS A 143 7.69 -8.34 -14.76
CA LYS A 143 8.20 -8.38 -13.38
C LYS A 143 9.67 -8.75 -13.42
N VAL A 144 10.53 -7.94 -12.79
CA VAL A 144 11.98 -8.13 -12.79
C VAL A 144 12.46 -8.36 -11.36
N GLY A 145 13.35 -9.35 -11.17
CA GLY A 145 14.03 -9.59 -9.89
C GLY A 145 15.49 -9.14 -9.95
N LEU A 146 15.91 -8.26 -9.03
CA LEU A 146 17.29 -7.82 -8.87
C LEU A 146 17.95 -8.54 -7.69
N PHE A 147 18.61 -9.66 -7.96
CA PHE A 147 19.21 -10.52 -6.93
C PHE A 147 20.66 -10.13 -6.65
N GLY A 148 21.03 -10.02 -5.38
CA GLY A 148 22.42 -9.77 -4.99
C GLY A 148 22.62 -9.47 -3.50
N GLY A 149 23.83 -9.71 -2.99
CA GLY A 149 24.22 -9.47 -1.59
C GLY A 149 24.35 -7.99 -1.23
N ALA A 150 24.81 -7.69 -0.01
CA ALA A 150 25.17 -6.33 0.37
C ALA A 150 26.39 -5.84 -0.43
N GLY A 151 26.44 -4.54 -0.75
CA GLY A 151 27.60 -3.93 -1.44
C GLY A 151 27.71 -4.19 -2.94
N VAL A 152 26.85 -5.02 -3.55
CA VAL A 152 26.92 -5.35 -5.00
C VAL A 152 26.26 -4.30 -5.92
N GLY A 153 25.95 -3.11 -5.41
CA GLY A 153 25.43 -2.01 -6.22
C GLY A 153 23.92 -2.04 -6.55
N LYS A 154 23.09 -2.81 -5.82
CA LYS A 154 21.63 -2.86 -6.08
C LYS A 154 20.96 -1.48 -6.09
N THR A 155 21.27 -0.65 -5.07
CA THR A 155 20.73 0.71 -4.96
C THR A 155 21.21 1.60 -6.11
N VAL A 156 22.48 1.47 -6.51
CA VAL A 156 23.05 2.22 -7.63
C VAL A 156 22.34 1.86 -8.94
N ASN A 157 22.15 0.56 -9.19
CA ASN A 157 21.41 0.09 -10.37
C ASN A 157 19.95 0.58 -10.37
N MET A 158 19.28 0.60 -9.21
CA MET A 158 17.92 1.15 -9.12
C MET A 158 17.89 2.66 -9.43
N MET A 159 18.80 3.45 -8.87
CA MET A 159 18.88 4.88 -9.17
C MET A 159 19.15 5.16 -10.64
N GLU A 160 20.02 4.36 -11.28
CA GLU A 160 20.31 4.48 -12.71
C GLU A 160 19.10 4.13 -13.59
N LEU A 161 18.37 3.06 -13.23
CA LEU A 161 17.12 2.71 -13.93
C LEU A 161 16.07 3.83 -13.81
N ILE A 162 15.92 4.43 -12.63
CA ILE A 162 15.01 5.56 -12.42
C ILE A 162 15.42 6.75 -13.29
N ASN A 163 16.72 7.07 -13.33
CA ASN A 163 17.25 8.15 -14.15
C ASN A 163 16.93 7.94 -15.63
N ASN A 164 17.32 6.79 -16.20
CA ASN A 164 17.18 6.54 -17.63
C ASN A 164 15.71 6.45 -18.08
N ILE A 165 14.83 5.87 -17.24
CA ILE A 165 13.39 5.84 -17.53
C ILE A 165 12.79 7.24 -17.50
N ALA A 166 13.21 8.09 -16.57
CA ALA A 166 12.73 9.47 -16.48
C ALA A 166 13.22 10.34 -17.64
N THR A 167 14.48 10.20 -18.06
CA THR A 167 15.07 11.03 -19.12
C THR A 167 14.64 10.59 -20.53
N GLU A 168 14.63 9.28 -20.82
CA GLU A 168 14.40 8.77 -22.18
C GLU A 168 12.94 8.45 -22.46
N HIS A 169 12.20 7.96 -21.46
CA HIS A 169 10.81 7.49 -21.64
C HIS A 169 9.76 8.43 -21.04
N SER A 170 10.17 9.56 -20.46
CA SER A 170 9.29 10.46 -19.68
C SER A 170 8.47 9.70 -18.61
N GLY A 171 9.00 8.56 -18.15
CA GLY A 171 8.35 7.70 -17.19
C GLY A 171 8.51 8.23 -15.76
N LEU A 172 7.60 7.81 -14.87
CA LEU A 172 7.68 8.10 -13.45
C LEU A 172 7.99 6.80 -12.70
N SER A 173 8.73 6.92 -11.60
CA SER A 173 9.10 5.80 -10.73
C SER A 173 8.47 5.96 -9.34
N VAL A 174 8.11 4.84 -8.72
CA VAL A 174 7.60 4.77 -7.35
C VAL A 174 8.46 3.76 -6.58
N PHE A 175 8.87 4.12 -5.36
CA PHE A 175 9.63 3.27 -4.43
C PHE A 175 8.89 3.17 -3.10
#